data_AF-A0A0D1A9U6-F1
#
_entry.id   AF-A0A0D1A9U6-F1
#
_cell.length_a   1.000
_cell.length_b   1.000
_cell.length_c   1.000
_cell.angle_alpha   90.00
_cell.angle_beta   90.00
_cell.angle_gamma   90.00
#
_symmetry.space_group_name_H-M   'P 1'
#
loop_
_entity.id
_entity.type
_entity.pdbx_description
1 polymer ?
#
loop_
_entity_poly.entity_id
_entity_poly.type
_entity_poly.pdbx_seq_one_letter_code
_entity_poly.pdbx_strand_id
1 'polypeptide(L)'
;MDRIEQLMKNAKPQIPGPRQHAVPANPDAISAEPAAQAAPTFSGTFTDSSKITALNGARQSKRRTAIRAGVAGLAAAAVVTLAVVAGNMGGLSSPAPGPAASNTAPETGPSPSASASQSGTTGTTPASASASAVPSTAASSGPASVPVAAWQTFTSANGSVSFDYPAGWNVVPLPGEGVGNIVKLQVTDSAGKHVADLTYGDIGGGLGGACSSEPRPYTVLDTVEMQLPYDSAASDVTPRFTFRALENGSGVNASFGITTRKAGADGQSCMFYNVVNGPQDSPVYMFADSLQVNSAPSPDGATGVKTFSTIAEARAYMQSSGYLDAKRMITSLKITAG
;
A
#
# COMPACT_ATOMS: atom_id res chain seq x y z
N MET A 1 0.33 6.67 -63.90
CA MET A 1 0.12 8.09 -63.55
C MET A 1 -1.12 8.14 -62.68
N ASP A 2 -0.86 8.03 -61.39
CA ASP A 2 -1.63 7.18 -60.50
C ASP A 2 -2.63 7.94 -59.64
N ARG A 3 -3.76 7.27 -59.43
CA ARG A 3 -4.97 7.64 -58.67
C ARG A 3 -4.71 8.16 -57.26
N ILE A 4 -3.48 7.99 -56.74
CA ILE A 4 -3.02 8.41 -55.43
C ILE A 4 -2.74 9.93 -55.39
N GLU A 5 -2.21 10.53 -56.46
CA GLU A 5 -1.98 11.99 -56.49
C GLU A 5 -3.29 12.78 -56.51
N GLN A 6 -4.36 12.19 -57.04
CA GLN A 6 -5.67 12.86 -57.11
C GLN A 6 -6.42 12.82 -55.77
N LEU A 7 -6.11 11.84 -54.90
CA LEU A 7 -6.66 11.78 -53.54
C LEU A 7 -5.99 12.78 -52.59
N MET A 8 -4.73 13.13 -52.82
CA MET A 8 -3.98 14.09 -51.99
C MET A 8 -4.40 15.55 -52.23
N LYS A 9 -4.96 15.90 -53.40
CA LYS A 9 -5.36 17.28 -53.71
C LYS A 9 -6.70 17.72 -53.10
N ASN A 10 -7.54 16.80 -52.61
CA ASN A 10 -8.88 17.12 -52.12
C ASN A 10 -9.01 17.18 -50.59
N ALA A 11 -7.94 16.93 -49.83
CA ALA A 11 -7.98 16.99 -48.37
C ALA A 11 -7.69 18.40 -47.86
N LYS A 12 -8.68 19.31 -47.95
CA LYS A 12 -8.63 20.62 -47.30
C LYS A 12 -9.26 20.51 -45.91
N PRO A 13 -8.52 20.72 -44.81
CA PRO A 13 -9.09 20.63 -43.48
C PRO A 13 -10.03 21.81 -43.20
N GLN A 14 -11.30 21.51 -42.92
CA GLN A 14 -12.27 22.48 -42.43
C GLN A 14 -12.03 22.70 -40.93
N ILE A 15 -11.66 23.93 -40.56
CA ILE A 15 -11.48 24.35 -39.17
C ILE A 15 -12.88 24.71 -38.63
N PRO A 16 -13.38 24.05 -37.56
CA PRO A 16 -14.64 24.44 -36.95
C PRO A 16 -14.50 25.83 -36.30
N GLY A 17 -15.34 26.77 -36.72
CA GLY A 17 -15.41 28.11 -36.14
C GLY A 17 -15.95 28.11 -34.70
N PRO A 18 -15.68 29.17 -33.92
CA PRO A 18 -16.12 29.26 -32.53
C PRO A 18 -17.65 29.39 -32.44
N ARG A 19 -18.27 28.51 -31.66
CA ARG A 19 -19.69 28.58 -31.30
C ARG A 19 -19.91 29.80 -30.40
N GLN A 20 -20.73 30.74 -30.86
CA GLN A 20 -21.31 31.79 -30.03
C GLN A 20 -22.48 31.20 -29.24
N HIS A 21 -22.44 31.29 -27.91
CA HIS A 21 -23.60 31.02 -27.06
C HIS A 21 -24.42 32.29 -26.92
N ALA A 22 -25.61 32.27 -27.50
CA ALA A 22 -26.64 33.29 -27.32
C ALA A 22 -27.30 33.12 -25.95
N VAL A 23 -27.31 34.19 -25.16
CA VAL A 23 -28.09 34.35 -23.94
C VAL A 23 -29.50 34.77 -24.34
N PRO A 24 -30.57 34.04 -23.98
CA PRO A 24 -31.93 34.53 -24.18
C PRO A 24 -32.28 35.55 -23.09
N ALA A 25 -32.69 36.73 -23.55
CA ALA A 25 -33.36 37.75 -22.75
C ALA A 25 -34.79 37.29 -22.40
N ASN A 26 -35.20 37.51 -21.16
CA ASN A 26 -36.59 37.35 -20.71
C ASN A 26 -37.14 38.73 -20.30
N PRO A 27 -38.19 39.26 -20.93
CA PRO A 27 -38.86 40.49 -20.51
C PRO A 27 -40.14 40.21 -19.70
N ASP A 28 -40.42 41.16 -18.80
CA ASP A 28 -41.72 41.55 -18.23
C ASP A 28 -42.42 40.68 -17.15
N ALA A 29 -42.56 41.28 -15.95
CA ALA A 29 -43.81 41.42 -15.16
C ALA A 29 -43.47 42.04 -13.78
N ILE A 30 -43.59 43.36 -13.58
CA ILE A 30 -44.75 44.12 -13.04
C ILE A 30 -45.03 43.86 -11.53
N SER A 31 -44.75 44.93 -10.75
CA SER A 31 -45.42 45.49 -9.56
C SER A 31 -46.21 44.62 -8.57
N ALA A 32 -45.83 44.67 -7.29
CA ALA A 32 -46.73 45.04 -6.16
C ALA A 32 -45.96 45.20 -4.83
N GLU A 33 -45.97 46.42 -4.28
CA GLU A 33 -45.96 46.72 -2.82
C GLU A 33 -47.39 46.50 -2.25
N PRO A 34 -47.71 46.57 -0.93
CA PRO A 34 -46.91 47.02 0.23
C PRO A 34 -47.05 46.17 1.52
N ALA A 35 -46.28 46.57 2.56
CA ALA A 35 -46.68 46.73 3.98
C ALA A 35 -45.69 46.17 5.03
N ALA A 36 -44.99 47.12 5.68
CA ALA A 36 -44.60 47.24 7.09
C ALA A 36 -44.41 45.99 7.98
N GLN A 37 -43.24 45.90 8.65
CA GLN A 37 -43.12 46.17 10.09
C GLN A 37 -41.67 46.09 10.61
N ALA A 38 -41.33 47.10 11.42
CA ALA A 38 -40.45 47.13 12.60
C ALA A 38 -38.94 46.76 12.52
N ALA A 39 -38.14 47.74 12.98
CA ALA A 39 -36.70 47.68 13.29
C ALA A 39 -36.37 46.80 14.53
N PRO A 40 -35.09 46.54 14.89
CA PRO A 40 -34.18 47.57 15.37
C PRO A 40 -32.73 47.52 14.84
N THR A 41 -32.22 48.73 14.60
CA THR A 41 -30.92 49.28 14.97
C THR A 41 -29.86 48.33 15.55
N PHE A 42 -28.73 48.20 14.85
CA PHE A 42 -27.43 48.12 15.52
C PHE A 42 -26.39 48.91 14.73
N SER A 43 -25.88 49.97 15.37
CA SER A 43 -24.77 50.79 14.91
C SER A 43 -23.46 50.06 15.14
N GLY A 44 -22.65 49.92 14.09
CA GLY A 44 -21.29 49.42 14.17
C GLY A 44 -20.43 50.11 13.12
N THR A 45 -19.86 51.25 13.51
CA THR A 45 -18.87 52.02 12.77
C THR A 45 -17.52 51.28 12.72
N PHE A 46 -16.99 51.03 11.52
CA PHE A 46 -15.56 50.76 11.29
C PHE A 46 -15.08 51.55 10.07
N THR A 47 -14.75 52.82 10.30
CA THR A 47 -13.72 53.58 9.58
C THR A 47 -12.37 53.13 10.15
N ASP A 48 -11.20 53.17 9.52
CA ASP A 48 -10.67 53.60 8.22
C ASP A 48 -9.20 53.12 8.23
N SER A 49 -8.59 52.86 7.07
CA SER A 49 -7.24 53.35 6.71
C SER A 49 -6.61 52.49 5.63
N SER A 50 -6.99 52.84 4.41
CA SER A 50 -6.19 52.54 3.21
C SER A 50 -4.94 53.40 3.21
N LYS A 51 -3.76 52.80 2.97
CA LYS A 51 -2.62 53.42 2.26
C LYS A 51 -1.46 52.42 2.17
N ILE A 52 -1.35 51.72 1.04
CA ILE A 52 -0.05 51.38 0.49
C ILE A 52 0.00 51.88 -0.95
N THR A 53 0.89 52.83 -1.14
CA THR A 53 1.25 53.52 -2.37
C THR A 53 1.80 52.53 -3.39
N ALA A 54 1.17 52.53 -4.56
CA ALA A 54 1.70 51.96 -5.78
C ALA A 54 2.88 52.79 -6.30
N LEU A 55 3.99 52.13 -6.66
CA LEU A 55 4.98 52.67 -7.58
C LEU A 55 5.33 51.61 -8.64
N ASN A 56 4.78 51.87 -9.81
CA ASN A 56 5.31 51.69 -11.16
C ASN A 56 6.14 50.44 -11.50
N GLY A 57 5.54 49.66 -12.40
CA GLY A 57 6.25 48.74 -13.28
C GLY A 57 7.00 49.45 -14.40
N ALA A 58 8.03 48.75 -14.89
CA ALA A 58 8.47 48.75 -16.27
C ALA A 58 9.47 47.60 -16.45
N ARG A 59 9.45 46.96 -17.63
CA ARG A 59 10.31 45.85 -18.11
C ARG A 59 9.81 44.47 -17.64
N GLN A 60 9.50 43.50 -18.49
CA GLN A 60 9.93 43.27 -19.86
C GLN A 60 8.93 42.33 -20.56
N SER A 61 8.42 42.77 -21.70
CA SER A 61 7.76 41.90 -22.68
C SER A 61 8.79 41.03 -23.41
N LYS A 62 8.34 39.88 -23.92
CA LYS A 62 8.95 39.02 -24.95
C LYS A 62 10.04 38.07 -24.45
N ARG A 63 9.67 36.80 -24.31
CA ARG A 63 9.95 35.77 -25.34
C ARG A 63 9.28 34.45 -24.94
N ARG A 64 8.21 34.11 -25.67
CA ARG A 64 7.77 32.73 -25.87
C ARG A 64 8.82 32.05 -26.74
N THR A 65 9.39 30.94 -26.28
CA THR A 65 9.94 29.92 -27.18
C THR A 65 9.56 28.56 -26.62
N ALA A 66 8.63 27.91 -27.31
CA ALA A 66 8.30 26.52 -27.12
C ALA A 66 9.45 25.66 -27.68
N ILE A 67 9.85 24.63 -26.94
CA ILE A 67 10.56 23.49 -27.53
C ILE A 67 9.77 22.25 -27.15
N ARG A 68 8.90 21.83 -28.09
CA ARG A 68 8.46 20.45 -28.23
C ARG A 68 9.53 19.75 -29.07
N ALA A 69 10.22 18.78 -28.50
CA ALA A 69 10.99 17.80 -29.25
C ALA A 69 10.29 16.45 -29.08
N GLY A 70 9.75 15.94 -30.18
CA GLY A 70 9.29 14.57 -30.29
C GLY A 70 10.48 13.64 -30.54
N VAL A 71 10.37 12.41 -30.05
CA VAL A 71 11.11 11.27 -30.59
C VAL A 71 10.09 10.17 -30.84
N ALA A 72 9.96 9.84 -32.12
CA ALA A 72 9.26 8.69 -32.64
C ALA A 72 10.31 7.63 -33.07
N GLY A 73 9.92 6.35 -33.02
CA GLY A 73 10.69 5.20 -33.52
C GLY A 73 11.11 4.28 -32.36
N LEU A 74 10.90 2.97 -32.36
CA LEU A 74 10.63 2.01 -33.43
C LEU A 74 9.77 0.87 -32.85
N ALA A 75 8.73 0.48 -33.57
CA ALA A 75 8.06 -0.79 -33.38
C ALA A 75 8.82 -1.86 -34.19
N ALA A 76 9.31 -2.91 -33.52
CA ALA A 76 9.80 -4.12 -34.15
C ALA A 76 8.86 -5.27 -33.78
N ALA A 77 8.16 -5.78 -34.78
CA ALA A 77 7.33 -6.97 -34.70
C ALA A 77 8.21 -8.23 -34.67
N ALA A 78 7.97 -9.12 -33.71
CA ALA A 78 8.46 -10.49 -33.76
C ALA A 78 7.26 -11.44 -33.74
N VAL A 79 6.99 -11.99 -34.92
CA VAL A 79 6.07 -13.12 -35.16
C VAL A 79 6.82 -14.39 -34.78
N VAL A 80 6.31 -15.15 -33.80
CA VAL A 80 6.65 -16.58 -33.66
C VAL A 80 5.37 -17.37 -33.51
N THR A 81 5.22 -18.29 -34.44
CA THR A 81 4.13 -19.22 -34.68
C THR A 81 4.27 -20.51 -33.86
N LEU A 82 3.10 -21.04 -33.47
CA LEU A 82 2.71 -22.46 -33.34
C LEU A 82 3.47 -23.40 -32.37
N ALA A 83 2.75 -23.88 -31.36
CA ALA A 83 2.61 -25.31 -31.11
C ALA A 83 1.27 -25.58 -30.41
N VAL A 84 0.31 -26.12 -31.17
CA VAL A 84 -0.90 -26.76 -30.68
C VAL A 84 -0.52 -28.17 -30.24
N VAL A 85 -0.74 -28.51 -28.97
CA VAL A 85 -0.82 -29.91 -28.53
C VAL A 85 -2.26 -30.17 -28.14
N ALA A 86 -2.92 -30.94 -28.99
CA ALA A 86 -4.21 -31.56 -28.75
C ALA A 86 -3.97 -33.00 -28.25
N GLY A 87 -4.79 -33.41 -27.28
CA GLY A 87 -4.86 -34.77 -26.74
C GLY A 87 -5.06 -34.72 -25.22
N ASN A 88 -5.91 -35.51 -24.59
CA ASN A 88 -6.85 -36.53 -25.03
C ASN A 88 -7.81 -36.80 -23.86
N MET A 89 -8.90 -37.48 -24.17
CA MET A 89 -10.10 -37.75 -23.40
C MET A 89 -9.92 -38.45 -22.04
N GLY A 90 -10.92 -38.27 -21.17
CA GLY A 90 -11.17 -39.18 -20.06
C GLY A 90 -12.16 -38.63 -19.03
N GLY A 91 -13.46 -38.75 -19.31
CA GLY A 91 -14.50 -38.56 -18.30
C GLY A 91 -14.71 -39.83 -17.49
N LEU A 92 -14.86 -39.68 -16.17
CA LEU A 92 -15.53 -40.61 -15.24
C LEU A 92 -16.04 -39.72 -14.08
N SER A 93 -17.34 -39.45 -14.02
CA SER A 93 -18.32 -40.18 -13.21
C SER A 93 -18.16 -39.93 -11.71
N SER A 94 -19.11 -39.15 -11.19
CA SER A 94 -19.49 -39.01 -9.77
C SER A 94 -19.73 -40.39 -9.12
N PRO A 95 -19.66 -40.51 -7.78
CA PRO A 95 -20.87 -40.23 -7.02
C PRO A 95 -20.65 -39.52 -5.67
N ALA A 96 -21.67 -38.75 -5.30
CA ALA A 96 -22.00 -38.40 -3.92
C ALA A 96 -22.34 -39.65 -3.09
N PRO A 97 -22.17 -39.57 -1.76
CA PRO A 97 -23.25 -39.95 -0.87
C PRO A 97 -23.71 -38.80 0.04
N GLY A 98 -25.01 -38.77 0.28
CA GLY A 98 -25.74 -37.81 1.10
C GLY A 98 -25.65 -38.05 2.63
N PRO A 99 -26.62 -37.50 3.39
CA PRO A 99 -26.44 -37.01 4.75
C PRO A 99 -26.83 -38.02 5.84
N ALA A 100 -26.39 -37.78 7.08
CA ALA A 100 -27.16 -37.82 8.33
C ALA A 100 -26.27 -38.12 9.54
N ALA A 101 -26.27 -37.24 10.55
CA ALA A 101 -26.91 -37.52 11.84
C ALA A 101 -26.34 -36.59 12.92
N SER A 102 -27.23 -35.75 13.42
CA SER A 102 -27.14 -35.04 14.69
C SER A 102 -26.80 -36.00 15.84
N ASN A 103 -26.01 -35.54 16.81
CA ASN A 103 -26.24 -35.90 18.20
C ASN A 103 -25.91 -34.72 19.12
N THR A 104 -26.88 -34.51 20.00
CA THR A 104 -27.05 -33.47 21.01
C THR A 104 -26.04 -33.63 22.16
N ALA A 105 -25.70 -32.50 22.78
CA ALA A 105 -24.97 -32.32 24.05
C ALA A 105 -25.74 -32.89 25.28
N PRO A 106 -25.43 -32.56 26.55
CA PRO A 106 -24.19 -32.10 27.22
C PRO A 106 -23.85 -32.99 28.44
N GLU A 107 -22.68 -32.82 29.10
CA GLU A 107 -22.62 -32.88 30.57
C GLU A 107 -21.33 -32.32 31.17
N THR A 108 -21.52 -31.77 32.36
CA THR A 108 -20.71 -30.92 33.24
C THR A 108 -19.54 -31.63 33.97
N GLY A 109 -18.58 -30.83 34.47
CA GLY A 109 -17.36 -31.23 35.23
C GLY A 109 -17.58 -31.86 36.62
N PRO A 110 -16.62 -31.85 37.59
CA PRO A 110 -15.42 -31.02 37.73
C PRO A 110 -14.08 -31.75 38.10
N SER A 111 -13.03 -30.94 38.25
CA SER A 111 -11.71 -31.11 38.96
C SER A 111 -11.85 -31.60 40.43
N PRO A 112 -10.81 -31.87 41.28
CA PRO A 112 -9.34 -31.77 41.15
C PRO A 112 -8.51 -32.93 41.77
N SER A 113 -7.17 -32.92 41.63
CA SER A 113 -6.26 -33.19 42.78
C SER A 113 -4.77 -32.98 42.45
N ALA A 114 -4.07 -32.43 43.43
CA ALA A 114 -2.64 -32.13 43.46
C ALA A 114 -1.90 -33.04 44.46
N SER A 115 -0.62 -33.31 44.20
CA SER A 115 0.48 -33.57 45.17
C SER A 115 1.68 -34.16 44.41
N ALA A 116 2.95 -34.09 44.82
CA ALA A 116 3.82 -33.17 45.56
C ALA A 116 5.09 -33.99 45.91
N SER A 117 6.28 -33.38 45.82
CA SER A 117 7.54 -33.74 46.54
C SER A 117 8.19 -35.13 46.25
N GLN A 118 9.48 -35.41 46.44
CA GLN A 118 10.64 -34.66 46.94
C GLN A 118 11.95 -35.39 46.56
N SER A 119 13.01 -34.57 46.55
CA SER A 119 14.46 -34.75 46.77
C SER A 119 15.09 -36.07 47.25
N GLY A 120 16.34 -36.27 46.80
CA GLY A 120 17.46 -36.82 47.58
C GLY A 120 18.64 -37.21 46.68
N THR A 121 19.92 -37.27 47.06
CA THR A 121 20.82 -36.61 48.04
C THR A 121 22.21 -37.24 47.78
N THR A 122 23.31 -36.46 47.92
CA THR A 122 24.74 -36.87 48.06
C THR A 122 25.42 -37.67 46.93
N GLY A 123 26.71 -37.55 46.60
CA GLY A 123 27.87 -36.91 47.21
C GLY A 123 29.16 -37.61 46.69
N THR A 124 30.32 -36.97 46.88
CA THR A 124 31.72 -37.48 46.80
C THR A 124 32.43 -37.73 45.46
N THR A 125 33.37 -36.81 45.14
CA THR A 125 34.70 -36.97 44.50
C THR A 125 35.68 -37.73 45.45
N PRO A 126 36.94 -38.12 45.10
CA PRO A 126 37.73 -38.03 43.84
C PRO A 126 38.59 -39.28 43.48
N ALA A 127 39.23 -39.32 42.29
CA ALA A 127 40.66 -39.65 42.07
C ALA A 127 40.98 -40.08 40.61
N SER A 128 42.22 -39.74 40.22
CA SER A 128 42.86 -39.86 38.90
C SER A 128 43.35 -41.27 38.55
N ALA A 129 43.22 -41.68 37.29
CA ALA A 129 44.13 -42.63 36.64
C ALA A 129 44.05 -42.52 35.10
N SER A 130 45.23 -42.53 34.48
CA SER A 130 45.53 -42.52 33.06
C SER A 130 45.27 -43.90 32.41
N ALA A 131 44.68 -43.94 31.21
CA ALA A 131 45.05 -44.87 30.13
C ALA A 131 44.24 -44.62 28.84
N SER A 132 44.95 -44.76 27.73
CA SER A 132 44.57 -44.60 26.33
C SER A 132 43.62 -45.72 25.82
N ALA A 133 42.58 -45.36 25.06
CA ALA A 133 41.98 -46.19 24.00
C ALA A 133 40.94 -45.39 23.16
N VAL A 134 41.24 -45.21 21.88
CA VAL A 134 40.35 -44.90 20.74
C VAL A 134 39.72 -46.23 20.25
N PRO A 135 38.57 -46.37 19.53
CA PRO A 135 37.74 -45.42 18.75
C PRO A 135 36.21 -45.52 18.97
N SER A 136 35.46 -44.80 18.10
CA SER A 136 34.02 -44.92 17.75
C SER A 136 33.09 -43.88 18.35
N THR A 137 33.24 -42.63 17.89
CA THR A 137 32.15 -41.67 17.84
C THR A 137 31.13 -42.10 16.78
N ALA A 138 30.11 -42.82 17.22
CA ALA A 138 28.82 -42.84 16.53
C ALA A 138 28.30 -41.40 16.50
N ALA A 139 28.28 -40.78 15.33
CA ALA A 139 27.65 -39.49 15.12
C ALA A 139 26.15 -39.64 15.38
N SER A 140 25.72 -39.21 16.58
CA SER A 140 24.32 -39.00 16.90
C SER A 140 23.79 -37.93 15.94
N SER A 141 22.95 -38.34 15.00
CA SER A 141 22.16 -37.47 14.15
C SER A 141 21.15 -36.72 15.01
N GLY A 142 21.57 -35.60 15.60
CA GLY A 142 20.67 -34.60 16.16
C GLY A 142 19.81 -34.01 15.04
N PRO A 143 18.55 -33.63 15.31
CA PRO A 143 17.68 -33.04 14.30
C PRO A 143 18.36 -31.80 13.71
N ALA A 144 18.45 -31.76 12.37
CA ALA A 144 19.00 -30.64 11.64
C ALA A 144 18.31 -29.35 12.06
N SER A 145 19.05 -28.44 12.70
CA SER A 145 18.57 -27.09 12.96
C SER A 145 18.30 -26.42 11.61
N VAL A 146 17.03 -26.12 11.34
CA VAL A 146 16.64 -25.28 10.21
C VAL A 146 17.46 -23.99 10.32
N PRO A 147 18.22 -23.58 9.30
CA PRO A 147 18.98 -22.35 9.38
C PRO A 147 18.00 -21.20 9.59
N VAL A 148 18.11 -20.54 10.75
CA VAL A 148 17.43 -19.26 10.99
C VAL A 148 17.89 -18.33 9.89
N ALA A 149 16.96 -17.77 9.12
CA ALA A 149 17.30 -16.80 8.09
C ALA A 149 18.16 -15.71 8.75
N ALA A 150 19.39 -15.52 8.27
CA ALA A 150 20.23 -14.44 8.77
C ALA A 150 19.56 -13.11 8.43
N TRP A 151 19.48 -12.19 9.38
CA TRP A 151 18.91 -10.86 9.17
C TRP A 151 20.04 -9.85 8.99
N GLN A 152 19.82 -8.86 8.14
CA GLN A 152 20.70 -7.73 7.88
C GLN A 152 19.96 -6.43 8.19
N THR A 153 20.69 -5.35 8.41
CA THR A 153 20.12 -4.03 8.65
C THR A 153 20.47 -3.12 7.48
N PHE A 154 19.44 -2.50 6.90
CA PHE A 154 19.60 -1.39 5.97
C PHE A 154 19.73 -0.09 6.78
N THR A 155 20.56 0.84 6.32
CA THR A 155 20.63 2.21 6.84
C THR A 155 20.82 3.16 5.67
N SER A 156 19.97 4.19 5.58
CA SER A 156 20.07 5.20 4.52
C SER A 156 21.38 5.98 4.62
N ALA A 157 21.84 6.54 3.51
CA ALA A 157 23.11 7.27 3.45
C ALA A 157 23.17 8.47 4.42
N ASN A 158 22.02 9.11 4.68
CA ASN A 158 21.87 10.20 5.64
C ASN A 158 21.55 9.73 7.07
N GLY A 159 21.45 8.43 7.30
CA GLY A 159 21.15 7.83 8.61
C GLY A 159 19.72 8.05 9.12
N SER A 160 18.83 8.70 8.37
CA SER A 160 17.47 9.01 8.83
C SER A 160 16.54 7.80 8.89
N VAL A 161 16.82 6.75 8.11
CA VAL A 161 15.99 5.55 8.01
C VAL A 161 16.83 4.29 8.19
N SER A 162 16.36 3.37 9.01
CA SER A 162 16.92 2.02 9.12
C SER A 162 15.84 0.97 9.33
N PHE A 163 16.06 -0.25 8.86
CA PHE A 163 15.19 -1.41 9.08
C PHE A 163 15.96 -2.71 8.86
N ASP A 164 15.51 -3.79 9.48
CA ASP A 164 16.07 -5.13 9.32
C ASP A 164 15.34 -5.89 8.20
N TYR A 165 16.07 -6.69 7.41
CA TYR A 165 15.52 -7.53 6.35
C TYR A 165 16.26 -8.88 6.27
N PRO A 166 15.63 -9.95 5.74
CA PRO A 166 16.30 -11.22 5.51
C PRO A 166 17.50 -11.06 4.57
N ALA A 167 18.64 -11.69 4.88
CA ALA A 167 19.88 -11.58 4.12
C ALA A 167 19.79 -12.07 2.66
N GLY A 168 18.76 -12.87 2.34
CA GLY A 168 18.49 -13.32 0.98
C GLY A 168 17.62 -12.35 0.16
N TRP A 169 17.11 -11.28 0.77
CA TRP A 169 16.30 -10.27 0.11
C TRP A 169 17.19 -9.14 -0.42
N ASN A 170 16.67 -8.39 -1.40
CA ASN A 170 17.37 -7.29 -2.01
C ASN A 170 16.68 -5.97 -1.68
N VAL A 171 17.48 -4.95 -1.37
CA VAL A 171 17.02 -3.56 -1.20
C VAL A 171 17.62 -2.75 -2.35
N VAL A 172 16.76 -2.24 -3.23
CA VAL A 172 17.15 -1.58 -4.47
C VAL A 172 16.69 -0.13 -4.43
N PRO A 173 17.56 0.86 -4.75
CA PRO A 173 17.16 2.25 -4.85
C PRO A 173 16.18 2.47 -6.01
N LEU A 174 15.15 3.27 -5.77
CA LEU A 174 14.19 3.71 -6.78
C LEU A 174 14.57 5.11 -7.30
N PRO A 175 14.02 5.55 -8.45
CA PRO A 175 14.30 6.89 -8.97
C PRO A 175 14.04 8.01 -7.95
N GLY A 176 15.02 8.89 -7.77
CA GLY A 176 14.98 9.99 -6.81
C GLY A 176 15.53 9.66 -5.42
N GLU A 177 15.96 8.42 -5.17
CA GLU A 177 16.75 8.08 -3.98
C GLU A 177 18.02 8.94 -3.91
N GLY A 178 18.37 9.40 -2.70
CA GLY A 178 19.56 10.21 -2.45
C GLY A 178 19.47 11.68 -2.92
N VAL A 179 18.36 12.08 -3.56
CA VAL A 179 18.14 13.49 -3.92
C VAL A 179 17.72 14.27 -2.67
N GLY A 180 18.66 15.03 -2.10
CA GLY A 180 18.43 15.70 -0.81
C GLY A 180 18.34 14.68 0.32
N ASN A 181 17.24 14.71 1.09
CA ASN A 181 16.99 13.77 2.19
C ASN A 181 16.05 12.62 1.81
N ILE A 182 15.76 12.46 0.51
CA ILE A 182 14.80 11.48 0.01
C ILE A 182 15.39 10.07 0.09
N VAL A 183 14.65 9.17 0.75
CA VAL A 183 14.89 7.73 0.76
C VAL A 183 13.78 7.07 -0.05
N LYS A 184 14.13 6.42 -1.16
CA LYS A 184 13.19 5.68 -2.02
C LYS A 184 13.76 4.33 -2.38
N LEU A 185 13.16 3.27 -1.85
CA LEU A 185 13.68 1.91 -1.96
C LEU A 185 12.57 0.95 -2.33
N GLN A 186 12.91 -0.07 -3.10
CA GLN A 186 12.11 -1.26 -3.32
C GLN A 186 12.80 -2.43 -2.64
N VAL A 187 12.03 -3.25 -1.93
CA VAL A 187 12.48 -4.51 -1.37
C VAL A 187 11.89 -5.66 -2.16
N THR A 188 12.74 -6.60 -2.58
CA THR A 188 12.32 -7.85 -3.22
C THR A 188 12.82 -9.05 -2.46
N ASP A 189 12.08 -10.16 -2.51
CA ASP A 189 12.52 -11.42 -1.92
C ASP A 189 13.69 -12.05 -2.68
N SER A 190 14.13 -13.23 -2.25
CA SER A 190 15.22 -13.99 -2.89
C SER A 190 14.90 -14.48 -4.30
N ALA A 191 13.62 -14.49 -4.69
CA ALA A 191 13.17 -14.82 -6.03
C ALA A 191 12.98 -13.56 -6.90
N GLY A 192 13.30 -12.37 -6.38
CA GLY A 192 13.10 -11.09 -7.06
C GLY A 192 11.65 -10.63 -7.08
N LYS A 193 10.75 -11.27 -6.30
CA LYS A 193 9.35 -10.83 -6.19
C LYS A 193 9.28 -9.59 -5.32
N HIS A 194 8.49 -8.61 -5.75
CA HIS A 194 8.20 -7.41 -4.97
C HIS A 194 7.61 -7.76 -3.59
N VAL A 195 8.16 -7.13 -2.54
CA VAL A 195 7.69 -7.26 -1.16
C VAL A 195 7.12 -5.94 -0.65
N ALA A 196 7.89 -4.85 -0.73
CA ALA A 196 7.47 -3.54 -0.23
C ALA A 196 8.29 -2.40 -0.83
N ASP A 197 7.69 -1.22 -0.92
CA ASP A 197 8.37 0.03 -1.23
C ASP A 197 8.43 0.92 0.02
N LEU A 198 9.57 1.57 0.22
CA LEU A 198 9.81 2.57 1.25
C LEU A 198 9.99 3.93 0.58
N THR A 199 9.27 4.95 1.03
CA THR A 199 9.46 6.34 0.64
C THR A 199 9.41 7.22 1.86
N TYR A 200 10.47 8.02 2.10
CA TYR A 200 10.60 8.99 3.19
C TYR A 200 11.32 10.25 2.69
N GLY A 201 11.00 11.42 3.24
CA GLY A 201 11.62 12.71 2.91
C GLY A 201 11.13 13.35 1.60
N ASP A 202 10.15 12.72 0.93
CA ASP A 202 9.57 13.25 -0.30
C ASP A 202 8.46 14.27 0.01
N ILE A 203 8.74 15.54 -0.29
CA ILE A 203 7.83 16.67 -0.10
C ILE A 203 6.96 16.95 -1.34
N GLY A 204 7.19 16.26 -2.46
CA GLY A 204 6.61 16.57 -3.77
C GLY A 204 5.42 15.71 -4.20
N GLY A 205 5.01 14.74 -3.38
CA GLY A 205 3.96 13.77 -3.72
C GLY A 205 2.59 14.12 -3.16
N GLY A 206 1.60 14.36 -4.03
CA GLY A 206 0.19 14.36 -3.64
C GLY A 206 -0.37 12.94 -3.65
N LEU A 207 -1.20 12.59 -2.65
CA LEU A 207 -2.00 11.37 -2.72
C LEU A 207 -3.12 11.59 -3.74
N GLY A 208 -2.98 10.95 -4.90
CA GLY A 208 -4.00 10.94 -5.96
C GLY A 208 -4.86 9.68 -5.90
N GLY A 209 -6.03 9.73 -6.53
CA GLY A 209 -6.97 8.63 -6.60
C GLY A 209 -8.36 9.09 -6.22
N ALA A 210 -9.36 8.63 -6.97
CA ALA A 210 -10.75 8.86 -6.65
C ALA A 210 -11.39 7.53 -6.25
N CYS A 211 -12.20 7.59 -5.21
CA CYS A 211 -13.15 6.58 -4.84
C CYS A 211 -14.24 6.48 -5.93
N SER A 212 -13.98 5.73 -7.01
CA SER A 212 -14.92 5.57 -8.13
C SER A 212 -15.88 4.39 -7.95
N SER A 213 -15.61 3.52 -6.99
CA SER A 213 -16.42 2.36 -6.62
C SER A 213 -17.20 2.63 -5.34
N GLU A 214 -18.33 1.95 -5.21
CA GLU A 214 -19.12 1.97 -3.97
C GLU A 214 -18.28 1.47 -2.79
N PRO A 215 -18.42 2.05 -1.58
CA PRO A 215 -17.79 1.51 -0.38
C PRO A 215 -18.15 0.04 -0.18
N ARG A 216 -17.13 -0.77 0.08
CA ARG A 216 -17.26 -2.21 0.33
C ARG A 216 -16.78 -2.53 1.75
N PRO A 217 -17.23 -3.65 2.33
CA PRO A 217 -16.70 -4.10 3.61
C PRO A 217 -15.18 -4.21 3.57
N TYR A 218 -14.52 -3.66 4.60
CA TYR A 218 -13.10 -3.81 4.84
C TYR A 218 -12.87 -4.41 6.22
N THR A 219 -11.78 -5.15 6.37
CA THR A 219 -11.38 -5.79 7.63
C THR A 219 -9.90 -5.54 7.89
N VAL A 220 -9.56 -5.14 9.11
CA VAL A 220 -8.18 -5.16 9.59
C VAL A 220 -7.87 -6.56 10.10
N LEU A 221 -6.93 -7.26 9.46
CA LEU A 221 -6.57 -8.65 9.76
C LEU A 221 -5.44 -8.74 10.79
N ASP A 222 -4.54 -7.77 10.79
CA ASP A 222 -3.39 -7.69 11.71
C ASP A 222 -3.04 -6.23 11.98
N THR A 223 -2.52 -5.95 13.17
CA THR A 223 -2.12 -4.61 13.60
C THR A 223 -0.98 -4.69 14.61
N VAL A 224 0.01 -3.80 14.46
CA VAL A 224 1.08 -3.61 15.44
C VAL A 224 1.36 -2.12 15.56
N GLU A 225 1.20 -1.55 16.76
CA GLU A 225 1.55 -0.16 17.03
C GLU A 225 3.06 0.07 16.84
N MET A 226 3.43 1.24 16.31
CA MET A 226 4.81 1.59 16.02
C MET A 226 5.14 2.98 16.56
N GLN A 227 6.37 3.14 17.05
CA GLN A 227 6.91 4.45 17.41
C GLN A 227 7.57 5.08 16.19
N LEU A 228 6.76 5.73 15.35
CA LEU A 228 7.23 6.50 14.20
C LEU A 228 6.85 7.99 14.37
N PRO A 229 7.63 8.93 13.83
CA PRO A 229 7.27 10.34 13.85
C PRO A 229 6.05 10.59 12.94
N TYR A 230 5.05 11.31 13.45
CA TYR A 230 3.82 11.57 12.72
C TYR A 230 3.18 12.89 13.15
N ASP A 231 2.36 13.46 12.28
CA ASP A 231 1.49 14.59 12.62
C ASP A 231 0.18 14.03 13.21
N SER A 232 0.02 14.18 14.53
CA SER A 232 -1.18 13.74 15.23
C SER A 232 -2.42 14.56 14.88
N ALA A 233 -2.28 15.81 14.46
CA ALA A 233 -3.42 16.65 14.07
C ALA A 233 -3.99 16.23 12.71
N ALA A 234 -3.16 15.65 11.85
CA ALA A 234 -3.56 15.14 10.53
C ALA A 234 -3.93 13.64 10.55
N SER A 235 -3.88 12.96 11.69
CA SER A 235 -3.97 11.48 11.78
C SER A 235 -5.21 11.00 12.53
N ASP A 236 -5.81 9.89 12.08
CA ASP A 236 -6.97 9.27 12.73
C ASP A 236 -6.56 8.30 13.85
N VAL A 237 -5.35 7.74 13.74
CA VAL A 237 -4.79 6.73 14.62
C VAL A 237 -3.28 6.93 14.78
N THR A 238 -2.73 6.39 15.87
CA THR A 238 -1.27 6.27 16.06
C THR A 238 -0.64 5.42 14.94
N PRO A 239 0.63 5.69 14.57
CA PRO A 239 1.34 4.92 13.55
C PRO A 239 1.36 3.45 13.89
N ARG A 240 1.02 2.63 12.91
CA ARG A 240 0.91 1.20 13.07
C ARG A 240 1.18 0.48 11.77
N PHE A 241 1.77 -0.69 11.86
CA PHE A 241 1.69 -1.68 10.80
C PHE A 241 0.27 -2.24 10.77
N THR A 242 -0.29 -2.44 9.59
CA THR A 242 -1.55 -3.15 9.40
C THR A 242 -1.47 -4.11 8.23
N PHE A 243 -2.23 -5.19 8.31
CA PHE A 243 -2.65 -5.97 7.14
C PHE A 243 -4.16 -5.83 7.00
N ARG A 244 -4.61 -5.26 5.88
CA ARG A 244 -6.02 -4.91 5.65
C ARG A 244 -6.53 -5.60 4.41
N ALA A 245 -7.77 -6.08 4.46
CA ALA A 245 -8.47 -6.68 3.34
C ALA A 245 -9.73 -5.87 3.03
N LEU A 246 -9.98 -5.62 1.75
CA LEU A 246 -11.10 -4.87 1.21
C LEU A 246 -11.81 -5.75 0.18
N GLU A 247 -13.11 -5.95 0.34
CA GLU A 247 -13.90 -6.73 -0.61
C GLU A 247 -13.96 -6.06 -1.98
N ASN A 248 -13.82 -6.87 -3.04
CA ASN A 248 -13.80 -6.39 -4.42
C ASN A 248 -14.96 -6.88 -5.30
N GLY A 249 -15.96 -7.50 -4.69
CA GLY A 249 -17.14 -8.05 -5.38
C GLY A 249 -17.04 -9.54 -5.72
N SER A 250 -15.84 -10.06 -5.99
CA SER A 250 -15.61 -11.48 -6.29
C SER A 250 -14.60 -12.15 -5.36
N GLY A 251 -14.08 -11.40 -4.40
CA GLY A 251 -13.06 -11.82 -3.44
C GLY A 251 -12.60 -10.62 -2.62
N VAL A 252 -11.32 -10.60 -2.27
CA VAL A 252 -10.71 -9.51 -1.49
C VAL A 252 -9.38 -9.06 -2.08
N ASN A 253 -9.17 -7.75 -2.08
CA ASN A 253 -7.86 -7.14 -2.27
C ASN A 253 -7.30 -6.84 -0.87
N ALA A 254 -6.08 -7.28 -0.60
CA ALA A 254 -5.42 -7.07 0.67
C ALA A 254 -4.00 -6.54 0.48
N SER A 255 -3.52 -5.83 1.49
CA SER A 255 -2.22 -5.17 1.47
C SER A 255 -1.75 -4.95 2.90
N PHE A 256 -0.44 -5.01 3.09
CA PHE A 256 0.19 -4.66 4.36
C PHE A 256 1.06 -3.41 4.23
N GLY A 257 1.17 -2.68 5.32
CA GLY A 257 2.04 -1.53 5.40
C GLY A 257 1.75 -0.67 6.63
N ILE A 258 2.53 0.41 6.76
CA ILE A 258 2.33 1.40 7.81
C ILE A 258 1.19 2.36 7.48
N THR A 259 0.47 2.82 8.50
CA THR A 259 -0.60 3.81 8.34
C THR A 259 -0.83 4.65 9.60
N THR A 260 -1.31 5.88 9.44
CA THR A 260 -1.97 6.67 10.51
C THR A 260 -3.43 6.99 10.20
N ARG A 261 -3.99 6.37 9.16
CA ARG A 261 -5.36 6.56 8.71
C ARG A 261 -6.19 5.30 8.84
N LYS A 262 -7.46 5.47 9.18
CA LYS A 262 -8.46 4.40 9.02
C LYS A 262 -8.75 4.24 7.53
N ALA A 263 -9.12 3.03 7.10
CA ALA A 263 -9.45 2.79 5.69
C ALA A 263 -10.78 3.44 5.28
N GLY A 264 -11.68 3.69 6.23
CA GLY A 264 -12.97 4.33 6.03
C GLY A 264 -13.82 4.31 7.31
N ALA A 265 -15.10 4.61 7.18
CA ALA A 265 -16.07 4.65 8.28
C ALA A 265 -16.88 3.34 8.36
N ASP A 266 -17.29 2.95 9.56
CA ASP A 266 -18.25 1.85 9.80
C ASP A 266 -17.86 0.50 9.17
N GLY A 267 -16.56 0.22 9.07
CA GLY A 267 -16.06 -1.02 8.46
C GLY A 267 -16.24 -1.05 6.93
N GLN A 268 -16.54 0.08 6.30
CA GLN A 268 -16.64 0.21 4.85
C GLN A 268 -15.60 1.17 4.29
N SER A 269 -15.10 0.87 3.11
CA SER A 269 -14.13 1.69 2.39
C SER A 269 -14.24 1.42 0.89
N CYS A 270 -13.99 2.41 0.05
CA CYS A 270 -13.81 2.19 -1.39
C CYS A 270 -12.32 2.12 -1.77
N MET A 271 -11.44 2.70 -0.95
CA MET A 271 -10.01 2.62 -1.10
C MET A 271 -9.31 2.96 0.22
N PHE A 272 -8.09 2.47 0.40
CA PHE A 272 -7.23 2.91 1.48
C PHE A 272 -5.80 3.08 1.02
N TYR A 273 -5.05 3.92 1.74
CA TYR A 273 -3.61 4.10 1.55
C TYR A 273 -2.81 3.49 2.69
N ASN A 274 -1.62 2.99 2.38
CA ASN A 274 -0.62 2.58 3.38
C ASN A 274 0.41 3.69 3.56
N VAL A 275 -0.02 4.79 4.20
CA VAL A 275 0.82 5.96 4.44
C VAL A 275 0.66 6.48 5.85
N VAL A 276 1.75 7.02 6.38
CA VAL A 276 1.75 7.83 7.58
C VAL A 276 1.72 9.30 7.18
N ASN A 277 0.85 10.07 7.82
CA ASN A 277 0.92 11.52 7.80
C ASN A 277 2.07 11.94 8.73
N GLY A 278 3.19 12.33 8.12
CA GLY A 278 4.45 12.56 8.81
C GLY A 278 4.68 14.02 9.21
N PRO A 279 5.85 14.30 9.81
CA PRO A 279 6.34 15.66 10.07
C PRO A 279 6.61 16.46 8.78
N GLN A 280 6.93 17.76 8.90
CA GLN A 280 7.06 18.67 7.74
C GLN A 280 8.17 18.29 6.76
N ASP A 281 9.24 17.64 7.22
CA ASP A 281 10.35 17.13 6.40
C ASP A 281 9.93 15.90 5.57
N SER A 282 8.88 15.20 5.97
CA SER A 282 8.30 14.08 5.25
C SER A 282 6.79 14.00 5.45
N PRO A 283 5.99 14.92 4.87
CA PRO A 283 4.57 15.08 5.19
C PRO A 283 3.73 13.82 4.93
N VAL A 284 4.17 13.00 3.98
CA VAL A 284 3.60 11.67 3.70
C VAL A 284 4.75 10.71 3.47
N TYR A 285 4.76 9.58 4.18
CA TYR A 285 5.73 8.51 3.95
C TYR A 285 5.08 7.14 4.03
N MET A 286 5.73 6.14 3.43
CA MET A 286 5.20 4.78 3.34
C MET A 286 6.29 3.74 3.53
N PHE A 287 5.89 2.59 4.05
CA PHE A 287 6.61 1.33 3.92
C PHE A 287 5.57 0.21 3.79
N ALA A 288 5.31 -0.25 2.57
CA ALA A 288 4.15 -1.08 2.26
C ALA A 288 4.32 -1.89 0.97
N ASP A 289 3.56 -2.97 0.81
CA ASP A 289 3.51 -3.70 -0.47
C ASP A 289 2.79 -2.90 -1.56
N SER A 290 1.78 -2.10 -1.22
CA SER A 290 1.12 -1.19 -2.16
C SER A 290 0.87 0.16 -1.49
N LEU A 291 1.01 1.25 -2.25
CA LEU A 291 0.61 2.58 -1.79
C LEU A 291 -0.90 2.67 -1.55
N GLN A 292 -1.70 2.10 -2.46
CA GLN A 292 -3.16 2.22 -2.48
C GLN A 292 -3.81 0.87 -2.81
N VAL A 293 -4.93 0.59 -2.15
CA VAL A 293 -5.82 -0.53 -2.49
C VAL A 293 -7.22 -0.01 -2.74
N ASN A 294 -7.86 -0.50 -3.80
CA ASN A 294 -9.21 -0.12 -4.20
C ASN A 294 -10.19 -1.29 -4.02
N SER A 295 -11.49 -0.99 -3.92
CA SER A 295 -12.57 -1.98 -3.87
C SER A 295 -13.00 -2.48 -5.26
N ALA A 296 -12.41 -1.96 -6.34
CA ALA A 296 -12.51 -2.60 -7.65
C ALA A 296 -11.56 -3.82 -7.72
N PRO A 297 -11.86 -4.85 -8.54
CA PRO A 297 -10.91 -5.93 -8.79
C PRO A 297 -9.53 -5.38 -9.18
N SER A 298 -8.49 -5.90 -8.54
CA SER A 298 -7.12 -5.49 -8.87
C SER A 298 -6.80 -5.93 -10.29
N PRO A 299 -6.22 -5.07 -11.15
CA PRO A 299 -5.83 -5.49 -12.48
C PRO A 299 -4.74 -6.56 -12.42
N ASP A 300 -4.73 -7.44 -13.42
CA ASP A 300 -3.69 -8.46 -13.54
C ASP A 300 -2.30 -7.81 -13.55
N GLY A 301 -1.40 -8.31 -12.71
CA GLY A 301 -0.05 -7.77 -12.58
C GLY A 301 0.07 -6.48 -11.76
N ALA A 302 -0.98 -6.03 -11.06
CA ALA A 302 -0.85 -4.99 -10.05
C ALA A 302 0.24 -5.35 -9.04
N THR A 303 1.23 -4.47 -8.87
CA THR A 303 2.34 -4.71 -7.96
C THR A 303 1.87 -4.60 -6.51
N GLY A 304 2.28 -5.55 -5.67
CA GLY A 304 2.08 -5.53 -4.23
C GLY A 304 0.71 -5.98 -3.71
N VAL A 305 -0.38 -5.54 -4.35
CA VAL A 305 -1.76 -5.87 -3.93
C VAL A 305 -1.97 -7.38 -4.01
N LYS A 306 -2.45 -7.96 -2.91
CA LYS A 306 -2.71 -9.39 -2.79
C LYS A 306 -4.19 -9.66 -3.05
N THR A 307 -4.49 -10.55 -3.97
CA THR A 307 -5.86 -10.94 -4.28
C THR A 307 -6.14 -12.32 -3.73
N PHE A 308 -7.24 -12.47 -3.00
CA PHE A 308 -7.70 -13.75 -2.49
C PHE A 308 -9.16 -13.96 -2.85
N SER A 309 -9.60 -15.21 -2.96
CA SER A 309 -11.01 -15.53 -3.19
C SER A 309 -11.86 -15.27 -1.95
N THR A 310 -11.27 -15.36 -0.75
CA THR A 310 -11.99 -15.13 0.52
C THR A 310 -11.15 -14.41 1.57
N ILE A 311 -11.81 -13.83 2.58
CA ILE A 311 -11.14 -13.31 3.79
C ILE A 311 -10.39 -14.44 4.54
N ALA A 312 -10.90 -15.67 4.50
CA ALA A 312 -10.25 -16.81 5.17
C ALA A 312 -8.87 -17.12 4.55
N GLU A 313 -8.75 -17.06 3.23
CA GLU A 313 -7.47 -17.21 2.53
C GLU A 313 -6.51 -16.06 2.86
N ALA A 314 -7.01 -14.82 2.92
CA ALA A 314 -6.20 -13.69 3.36
C ALA A 314 -5.67 -13.89 4.79
N ARG A 315 -6.48 -14.44 5.70
CA ARG A 315 -6.02 -14.80 7.06
C ARG A 315 -4.99 -15.92 7.04
N ALA A 316 -5.20 -16.94 6.21
CA ALA A 316 -4.25 -18.05 6.07
C ALA A 316 -2.89 -17.56 5.55
N TYR A 317 -2.87 -16.58 4.66
CA TYR A 317 -1.64 -15.95 4.17
C TYR A 317 -0.76 -15.37 5.28
N MET A 318 -1.36 -14.94 6.41
CA MET A 318 -0.59 -14.43 7.56
C MET A 318 0.31 -15.48 8.21
N GLN A 319 0.09 -16.76 7.93
CA GLN A 319 0.92 -17.86 8.42
C GLN A 319 2.08 -18.19 7.48
N SER A 320 2.16 -17.54 6.31
CA SER A 320 3.26 -17.73 5.37
C SER A 320 4.55 -17.08 5.87
N SER A 321 5.69 -17.70 5.58
CA SER A 321 7.01 -17.12 5.90
C SER A 321 7.19 -15.75 5.27
N GLY A 322 6.80 -15.58 4.00
CA GLY A 322 6.89 -14.29 3.31
C GLY A 322 6.12 -13.16 4.00
N TYR A 323 4.93 -13.45 4.55
CA TYR A 323 4.21 -12.46 5.36
C TYR A 323 4.92 -12.16 6.68
N LEU A 324 5.34 -13.19 7.41
CA LEU A 324 5.97 -13.03 8.73
C LEU A 324 7.30 -12.27 8.62
N ASP A 325 8.09 -12.55 7.60
CA ASP A 325 9.34 -11.85 7.30
C ASP A 325 9.06 -10.40 6.89
N ALA A 326 8.05 -10.15 6.03
CA ALA A 326 7.69 -8.79 5.65
C ALA A 326 7.16 -7.96 6.83
N LYS A 327 6.34 -8.58 7.69
CA LYS A 327 5.85 -7.96 8.92
C LYS A 327 7.02 -7.59 9.84
N ARG A 328 7.97 -8.49 10.07
CA ARG A 328 9.16 -8.21 10.89
C ARG A 328 10.01 -7.11 10.27
N MET A 329 10.21 -7.13 8.95
CA MET A 329 10.94 -6.08 8.24
C MET A 329 10.29 -4.71 8.44
N ILE A 330 9.00 -4.58 8.13
CA ILE A 330 8.29 -3.29 8.21
C ILE A 330 8.22 -2.80 9.66
N THR A 331 7.94 -3.70 10.62
CA THR A 331 7.85 -3.32 12.04
C THR A 331 9.19 -3.00 12.69
N SER A 332 10.31 -3.38 12.06
CA SER A 332 11.66 -2.99 12.51
C SER A 332 12.06 -1.57 12.08
N LEU A 333 11.23 -0.91 11.27
CA LEU A 333 11.50 0.44 10.77
C LEU A 333 11.75 1.43 11.91
N LYS A 334 12.86 2.14 11.80
CA LYS A 334 13.23 3.27 12.65
C LYS A 334 13.46 4.49 11.79
N ILE A 335 12.86 5.59 12.22
CA ILE A 335 13.06 6.90 11.62
C ILE A 335 13.59 7.82 12.71
N THR A 336 14.79 8.33 12.51
CA THR A 336 15.32 9.43 13.32
C THR A 336 14.97 10.72 12.60
N ALA A 337 13.95 11.42 13.09
CA ALA A 337 13.64 12.76 12.61
C ALA A 337 14.87 13.66 12.81
N GLY A 338 15.23 14.40 11.76
CA GLY A 338 16.29 15.42 11.80
C GLY A 338 15.84 16.72 12.42
#